data_AF-A0A817ZMC8-F1
#
_entry.id   AF-A0A817ZMC8-F1
#
_cell.length_a   1.000
_cell.length_b   1.000
_cell.length_c   1.000
_cell.angle_alpha   90.00
_cell.angle_beta   90.00
_cell.angle_gamma   90.00
#
_symmetry.space_group_name_H-M   'P 1'
#
loop_
_entity.id
_entity.type
_entity.pdbx_description
1 polymer ?
#
loop_
_entity_poly.entity_id
_entity_poly.type
_entity_poly.pdbx_seq_one_letter_code
_entity_poly.pdbx_strand_id
1 'polypeptide(L)'
;MWLSESSSGVTVVSTSDTIYPVSLTLDTVGNIYIGGIDSIVKWSRTTENFTTIVSGSGSSSDRVSGVIALALTPDNANLFAADIFNNRVQKYLPINNCAGNFSPPPLN
;
A
#
# COMPACT_ATOMS: atom_id res chain seq x y z
N MET A 1 8.85 28.91 4.71
CA MET A 1 7.59 29.61 5.06
C MET A 1 6.47 28.64 4.77
N TRP A 2 5.92 28.01 5.81
CA TRP A 2 4.73 27.17 5.67
C TRP A 2 3.51 28.08 5.86
N LEU A 3 2.66 28.19 4.84
CA LEU A 3 1.35 28.84 4.99
C LEU A 3 0.45 27.88 5.78
N SER A 4 0.04 28.28 6.98
CA SER A 4 -0.81 27.50 7.86
C SER A 4 -2.28 27.66 7.47
N GLU A 5 -2.78 26.80 6.60
CA GLU A 5 -4.22 26.71 6.29
C GLU A 5 -4.85 25.41 6.79
N SER A 6 -4.26 24.75 7.78
CA SER A 6 -4.86 23.58 8.42
C SER A 6 -5.45 23.97 9.77
N SER A 7 -6.77 24.12 9.83
CA SER A 7 -7.52 24.41 11.06
C SER A 7 -8.29 23.20 11.61
N SER A 8 -8.24 22.04 10.96
CA SER A 8 -8.81 20.78 11.49
C SER A 8 -8.35 19.56 10.68
N GLY A 9 -8.25 18.40 11.35
CA GLY A 9 -8.07 17.10 10.71
C GLY A 9 -9.41 16.47 10.33
N VAL A 10 -9.48 15.83 9.16
CA VAL A 10 -10.66 15.09 8.69
C VAL A 10 -10.28 13.63 8.47
N THR A 11 -11.07 12.70 9.01
CA THR A 11 -10.96 11.28 8.65
C THR A 11 -11.42 11.11 7.20
N VAL A 12 -10.48 10.81 6.31
CA VAL A 12 -10.76 10.58 4.88
C VAL A 12 -11.27 9.16 4.64
N VAL A 13 -10.75 8.19 5.39
CA VAL A 13 -11.09 6.78 5.25
C VAL A 13 -10.85 6.05 6.58
N SER A 14 -11.78 5.16 6.95
CA SER A 14 -11.62 4.22 8.07
C SER A 14 -11.38 2.82 7.51
N THR A 15 -10.30 2.17 7.96
CA THR A 15 -10.01 0.76 7.62
C THR A 15 -10.70 -0.19 8.60
N SER A 16 -10.77 -1.48 8.29
CA SER A 16 -11.14 -2.48 9.30
C SER A 16 -10.12 -2.52 10.44
N ASP A 17 -10.55 -2.97 11.62
CA ASP A 17 -9.70 -3.08 12.82
C ASP A 17 -8.48 -3.97 12.65
N THR A 18 -8.46 -4.81 11.61
CA THR A 18 -7.38 -5.74 11.31
C THR A 18 -6.22 -5.13 10.54
N ILE A 19 -6.40 -3.98 9.89
CA ILE A 19 -5.35 -3.40 9.03
C ILE A 19 -4.28 -2.71 9.86
N TYR A 20 -4.64 -2.02 10.95
CA TYR A 20 -3.73 -1.19 11.75
C TYR A 20 -2.86 -0.29 10.85
N PRO A 21 -3.41 0.78 10.25
CA PRO A 21 -2.71 1.57 9.24
C PRO A 21 -1.42 2.17 9.82
N VAL A 22 -0.26 1.73 9.31
CA VAL A 22 1.06 2.22 9.72
C VAL A 22 1.63 3.16 8.66
N SER A 23 1.34 2.92 7.38
CA SER A 23 1.89 3.69 6.27
C SER A 23 0.87 3.90 5.16
N LEU A 24 1.07 4.95 4.37
CA LEU A 24 0.26 5.20 3.18
C LEU A 24 1.03 5.88 2.06
N THR A 25 0.52 5.76 0.84
CA THR A 25 0.92 6.55 -0.33
C THR A 25 -0.29 6.78 -1.24
N LEU A 26 -0.20 7.72 -2.18
CA LEU A 26 -1.31 8.07 -3.07
C LEU A 26 -0.91 7.88 -4.54
N ASP A 27 -1.89 7.51 -5.37
CA ASP A 27 -1.73 7.66 -6.83
C ASP A 27 -2.17 9.03 -7.32
N THR A 28 -1.88 9.33 -8.59
CA THR A 28 -2.19 10.62 -9.22
C THR A 28 -3.68 10.94 -9.31
N VAL A 29 -4.57 9.97 -9.08
CA VAL A 29 -6.03 10.14 -9.07
C VAL A 29 -6.57 10.26 -7.63
N GLY A 30 -5.70 10.13 -6.63
CA GLY A 30 -6.03 10.29 -5.22
C GLY A 30 -6.56 9.03 -4.55
N ASN A 31 -6.36 7.84 -5.14
CA ASN A 31 -6.57 6.60 -4.40
C ASN A 31 -5.48 6.44 -3.34
N ILE A 32 -5.83 5.85 -2.20
CA ILE A 32 -4.95 5.72 -1.05
C ILE A 32 -4.52 4.27 -0.91
N TYR A 33 -3.22 4.02 -0.97
CA TYR A 33 -2.63 2.72 -0.65
C TYR A 33 -2.23 2.75 0.81
N ILE A 34 -2.64 1.75 1.57
CA ILE A 34 -2.49 1.71 3.02
C ILE A 34 -1.78 0.41 3.39
N GLY A 35 -0.67 0.53 4.09
CA GLY A 35 0.14 -0.57 4.60
C GLY A 35 -0.11 -0.77 6.09
N GLY A 36 -0.36 -2.02 6.44
CA GLY A 36 -0.66 -2.48 7.78
C GLY A 36 0.34 -3.50 8.31
N ILE A 37 -0.04 -4.17 9.41
CA ILE A 37 0.80 -5.23 10.01
C ILE A 37 0.89 -6.45 9.10
N ASP A 38 -0.23 -6.87 8.51
CA ASP A 38 -0.34 -8.13 7.76
C ASP A 38 -1.00 -7.93 6.38
N SER A 39 -1.18 -6.69 5.96
CA SER A 39 -1.96 -6.37 4.78
C SER A 39 -1.54 -5.07 4.11
N ILE A 40 -1.80 -5.01 2.81
CA ILE A 40 -1.74 -3.80 2.01
C ILE A 40 -3.08 -3.70 1.27
N VAL A 41 -3.79 -2.59 1.43
CA VAL A 41 -5.05 -2.33 0.76
C VAL A 41 -5.00 -1.04 -0.05
N LYS A 42 -5.84 -0.97 -1.08
CA LYS A 42 -6.12 0.26 -1.82
C LYS A 42 -7.55 0.71 -1.50
N TRP A 43 -7.70 1.95 -1.05
CA TRP A 43 -8.99 2.62 -1.02
C TRP A 43 -9.16 3.45 -2.29
N SER A 44 -10.24 3.19 -3.02
CA SER A 44 -10.60 3.91 -4.24
C SER A 44 -11.36 5.17 -3.90
N ARG A 45 -10.85 6.33 -4.32
CA ARG A 45 -11.55 7.61 -4.13
C ARG A 45 -12.83 7.69 -4.96
N THR A 46 -12.84 7.05 -6.13
CA THR A 46 -13.97 7.12 -7.07
C THR A 46 -15.11 6.20 -6.68
N THR A 47 -14.79 5.00 -6.18
CA THR A 47 -15.80 3.99 -5.84
C THR A 47 -16.04 3.87 -4.35
N GLU A 48 -15.26 4.56 -3.52
CA GLU A 48 -15.29 4.51 -2.05
C GLU A 48 -15.13 3.08 -1.47
N ASN A 49 -14.53 2.18 -2.24
CA ASN A 49 -14.36 0.78 -1.89
C ASN A 49 -12.88 0.43 -1.65
N PHE A 50 -12.67 -0.58 -0.80
CA PHE A 50 -11.36 -1.18 -0.59
C PHE A 50 -11.09 -2.32 -1.56
N THR A 51 -9.82 -2.49 -1.93
CA THR A 51 -9.33 -3.67 -2.64
C THR A 51 -8.04 -4.14 -1.99
N THR A 52 -7.99 -5.42 -1.64
CA THR A 52 -6.80 -6.05 -1.05
C THR A 52 -5.73 -6.27 -2.11
N ILE A 53 -4.52 -5.76 -1.85
CA ILE A 53 -3.32 -6.02 -2.67
C ILE A 53 -2.58 -7.22 -2.11
N VAL A 54 -2.36 -7.22 -0.79
CA VAL A 54 -1.72 -8.31 -0.06
C VAL A 54 -2.45 -8.52 1.25
N SER A 55 -2.60 -9.77 1.67
CA SER A 55 -3.12 -10.11 3.00
C SER A 55 -2.43 -11.33 3.59
N GLY A 56 -2.37 -11.35 4.92
CA GLY A 56 -1.80 -12.41 5.73
C GLY A 56 -0.33 -12.21 6.04
N SER A 57 0.02 -12.53 7.28
CA SER A 57 1.39 -12.51 7.76
C SER A 57 2.20 -13.67 7.19
N GLY A 58 3.41 -13.41 6.73
CA GLY A 58 4.32 -14.44 6.24
C GLY A 58 5.51 -13.88 5.47
N SER A 59 6.42 -14.78 5.10
CA SER A 59 7.67 -14.46 4.40
C SER A 59 7.66 -14.82 2.90
N SER A 60 6.60 -15.45 2.39
CA SER A 60 6.44 -15.69 0.96
C SER A 60 6.15 -14.39 0.19
N SER A 61 6.34 -14.39 -1.13
CA SER A 61 6.22 -13.17 -1.97
C SER A 61 4.79 -12.62 -2.06
N ASP A 62 3.79 -13.42 -1.73
CA ASP A 62 2.37 -13.08 -1.67
C ASP A 62 1.93 -12.65 -0.26
N ARG A 63 2.87 -12.47 0.67
CA ARG A 63 2.64 -12.12 2.09
C ARG A 63 3.52 -10.95 2.51
N VAL A 64 3.17 -10.32 3.63
CA VAL A 64 3.95 -9.26 4.27
C VAL A 64 3.99 -9.48 5.78
N SER A 65 4.94 -8.88 6.48
CA SER A 65 5.00 -8.89 7.93
C SER A 65 5.58 -7.56 8.44
N GLY A 66 4.69 -6.61 8.73
CA GLY A 66 5.02 -5.27 9.21
C GLY A 66 5.40 -4.31 8.09
N VAL A 67 4.40 -3.70 7.44
CA VAL A 67 4.64 -2.71 6.39
C VAL A 67 4.73 -1.30 6.99
N ILE A 68 5.95 -0.78 7.15
CA ILE A 68 6.17 0.54 7.77
C ILE A 68 6.24 1.70 6.78
N ALA A 69 6.41 1.40 5.49
CA ALA A 69 6.49 2.41 4.46
C ALA A 69 5.98 1.86 3.14
N LEU A 70 5.28 2.73 2.40
CA LEU A 70 4.84 2.50 1.04
C LEU A 70 5.39 3.61 0.14
N ALA A 71 5.80 3.24 -1.07
CA ALA A 71 6.16 4.18 -2.12
C ALA A 71 5.56 3.74 -3.46
N LEU A 72 4.87 4.64 -4.13
CA LEU A 72 4.32 4.39 -5.46
C LEU A 72 5.20 5.09 -6.51
N THR A 73 5.45 4.43 -7.64
CA THR A 73 6.15 5.07 -8.75
C THR A 73 5.30 6.18 -9.38
N PRO A 74 5.89 7.23 -9.97
CA PRO A 74 5.14 8.37 -10.51
C PRO A 74 4.13 8.01 -11.62
N ASP A 75 4.39 6.93 -12.34
CA ASP A 75 3.50 6.36 -13.36
C ASP A 75 2.40 5.46 -12.77
N ASN A 76 2.33 5.33 -11.45
CA ASN A 76 1.46 4.42 -10.72
C ASN A 76 1.62 2.95 -11.17
N ALA A 77 2.79 2.53 -11.68
CA ALA A 77 2.99 1.17 -12.18
C ALA A 77 3.51 0.20 -11.12
N ASN A 78 4.16 0.67 -10.07
CA ASN A 78 4.77 -0.18 -9.04
C ASN A 78 4.57 0.41 -7.65
N LEU A 79 4.14 -0.43 -6.72
CA LEU A 79 4.08 -0.15 -5.29
C LEU A 79 5.22 -0.89 -4.59
N PHE A 80 6.05 -0.17 -3.84
CA PHE A 80 7.10 -0.74 -3.01
C PHE A 80 6.68 -0.71 -1.55
N ALA A 81 6.94 -1.80 -0.83
CA ALA A 81 6.62 -1.96 0.58
C ALA A 81 7.88 -2.33 1.37
N ALA A 82 8.16 -1.58 2.43
CA ALA A 82 9.20 -1.92 3.42
C ALA A 82 8.61 -2.91 4.44
N ASP A 83 8.95 -4.18 4.29
CA ASP A 83 8.45 -5.33 5.03
C ASP A 83 9.48 -5.73 6.11
N ILE A 84 9.36 -5.10 7.29
CA ILE A 84 10.48 -5.04 8.25
C ILE A 84 10.73 -6.33 8.99
N PHE A 85 9.70 -7.13 9.30
CA PHE A 85 9.93 -8.39 10.01
C PHE A 85 10.49 -9.47 9.09
N ASN A 86 10.39 -9.27 7.77
CA ASN A 86 11.04 -10.11 6.78
C ASN A 86 12.36 -9.53 6.24
N ASN A 87 12.84 -8.39 6.77
CA ASN A 87 14.07 -7.71 6.33
C ASN A 87 14.15 -7.49 4.81
N ARG A 88 13.05 -7.09 4.17
CA ARG A 88 13.00 -6.94 2.70
C ARG A 88 12.20 -5.73 2.24
N VAL A 89 12.41 -5.37 0.98
CA VAL A 89 11.53 -4.47 0.24
C VAL A 89 10.86 -5.29 -0.85
N GLN A 90 9.53 -5.26 -0.91
CA GLN A 90 8.74 -5.96 -1.92
C GLN A 90 8.16 -4.98 -2.92
N LYS A 91 8.01 -5.45 -4.17
CA LYS A 91 7.41 -4.71 -5.27
C LYS A 91 6.11 -5.41 -5.68
N TYR A 92 5.04 -4.64 -5.80
CA TYR A 92 3.72 -5.08 -6.25
C TYR A 92 3.26 -4.26 -7.46
N LEU A 93 2.52 -4.89 -8.35
CA LEU A 93 1.75 -4.17 -9.36
C LEU A 93 0.47 -3.66 -8.72
N PRO A 94 0.11 -2.37 -8.85
CA PRO A 94 -1.16 -1.88 -8.36
C PRO A 94 -2.31 -2.45 -9.21
N ILE A 95 -3.45 -2.70 -8.55
CA ILE A 95 -4.55 -3.55 -9.04
C ILE A 95 -5.24 -3.00 -10.31
N ASN A 96 -4.96 -1.77 -10.72
CA ASN A 96 -5.47 -1.17 -11.95
C ASN A 96 -4.78 -1.68 -13.23
N ASN A 97 -3.79 -2.57 -13.15
CA ASN A 97 -3.10 -3.14 -14.32
C ASN A 97 -3.27 -4.67 -14.41
N CYS A 98 -4.52 -5.14 -14.39
CA CYS A 98 -4.88 -6.54 -14.63
C CYS A 98 -4.48 -7.01 -16.05
N ALA A 99 -3.19 -7.32 -16.25
CA ALA A 99 -2.69 -8.25 -17.26
C ALA A 99 -1.17 -8.46 -17.09
N GLY A 100 -0.76 -9.62 -16.59
CA GLY A 100 0.59 -10.15 -16.82
C GLY A 100 1.33 -10.58 -15.56
N ASN A 101 1.41 -11.90 -15.39
CA ASN A 101 2.31 -12.65 -14.52
C ASN A 101 3.34 -11.84 -13.72
N PHE A 102 3.20 -11.87 -12.41
CA PHE A 102 4.32 -11.66 -11.52
C PHE A 102 5.37 -12.76 -11.76
N SER A 103 6.49 -12.41 -12.38
CA SER A 103 7.72 -13.21 -12.28
C SER A 103 8.55 -12.58 -11.15
N PRO A 104 8.75 -13.27 -10.02
CA PRO A 104 9.64 -12.75 -8.99
C PRO A 104 11.06 -12.57 -9.57
N PRO A 105 11.80 -11.53 -9.16
CA PRO A 105 13.20 -11.42 -9.52
C PRO A 105 13.95 -12.70 -9.07
N PRO A 106 14.89 -13.23 -9.87
CA PRO A 106 15.65 -14.40 -9.49
C PRO A 106 16.42 -14.13 -8.19
N LEU A 107 16.37 -15.09 -7.29
CA LEU A 107 17.19 -15.10 -6.07
C LEU A 107 18.66 -15.23 -6.51
N ASN A 108 19.49 -14.30 -6.07
CA ASN A 108 20.94 -14.49 -6.08
C ASN A 108 21.35 -15.44 -4.95
#